data_AF-I4HG10-F1
#
_entry.id   AF-I4HG10-F1
#
_cell.length_a   1.000
_cell.length_b   1.000
_cell.length_c   1.000
_cell.angle_alpha   90.00
_cell.angle_beta   90.00
_cell.angle_gamma   90.00
#
_symmetry.space_group_name_H-M   'P 1'
#
loop_
_entity.id
_entity.type
_entity.pdbx_description
1 polymer ?
#
loop_
_entity_poly.entity_id
_entity_poly.type
_entity_poly.pdbx_seq_one_letter_code
_entity_poly.pdbx_strand_id
1 'polypeptide(L)'
;MTTNISRQLATGTLAIAASVTAFGLAGTAPAQAAIMGTLSITGDATIDPWGTTNPMLTPLSVTGVNSATGQFAGVTAGDISTPASFGLTGNPGASTMFSFGSPASIANFISIMVNQGPPIGPGPGTVIGSITGSMAMGTFAGVPGASTTSYTVTGTMVFDEPNTAPDLLGTFNISFTRSENGGQVSQGYTLSLQKSSAVAKTPEPAAILGILAVAGVGAFARRKS
;
A
#
# COMPACT_ATOMS: atom_id res chain seq x y z
N MET A 1 -56.38 -64.14 8.97
CA MET A 1 -56.16 -64.69 10.32
C MET A 1 -54.65 -64.87 10.49
N THR A 2 -54.13 -64.38 11.62
CA THR A 2 -52.77 -64.59 12.19
C THR A 2 -51.54 -64.05 11.45
N THR A 3 -51.27 -62.77 11.73
CA THR A 3 -49.99 -62.17 12.16
C THR A 3 -48.85 -63.14 12.52
N ASN A 4 -47.65 -62.88 12.01
CA ASN A 4 -46.40 -63.18 12.69
C ASN A 4 -45.47 -61.95 12.69
N ILE A 5 -45.19 -61.49 13.89
CA ILE A 5 -44.37 -60.33 14.26
C ILE A 5 -42.97 -60.82 14.63
N SER A 6 -41.98 -60.01 14.26
CA SER A 6 -40.66 -59.84 14.90
C SER A 6 -39.63 -60.98 14.88
N ARG A 7 -38.51 -60.72 14.20
CA ARG A 7 -37.20 -60.64 14.87
C ARG A 7 -36.45 -59.40 14.35
N GLN A 8 -36.24 -58.45 15.25
CA GLN A 8 -35.38 -57.29 15.09
C GLN A 8 -33.91 -57.69 15.05
N LEU A 9 -33.13 -57.01 14.21
CA LEU A 9 -31.79 -56.48 14.49
C LEU A 9 -31.59 -55.37 13.42
N ALA A 10 -31.96 -54.12 13.67
CA ALA A 10 -31.17 -53.15 14.42
C ALA A 10 -29.67 -53.25 14.12
N THR A 11 -29.18 -52.36 13.25
CA THR A 11 -28.05 -51.41 13.46
C THR A 11 -27.24 -51.26 12.15
N GLY A 12 -27.24 -50.05 11.59
CA GLY A 12 -26.40 -49.74 10.42
C GLY A 12 -26.75 -48.42 9.74
N THR A 13 -26.59 -47.30 10.47
CA THR A 13 -26.25 -45.96 9.92
C THR A 13 -27.39 -45.27 9.13
N LEU A 14 -28.29 -44.50 9.75
CA LEU A 14 -28.09 -43.13 10.26
C LEU A 14 -27.36 -42.20 9.26
N ALA A 15 -28.10 -41.42 8.47
CA ALA A 15 -28.12 -39.97 8.58
C ALA A 15 -28.94 -39.32 7.46
N ILE A 16 -29.98 -38.64 7.91
CA ILE A 16 -30.82 -37.65 7.25
C ILE A 16 -29.97 -36.48 6.73
N ALA A 17 -30.58 -35.69 5.85
CA ALA A 17 -30.26 -34.30 5.51
C ALA A 17 -29.28 -34.16 4.34
N ALA A 18 -29.44 -33.24 3.42
CA ALA A 18 -30.45 -32.24 3.10
C ALA A 18 -30.00 -31.63 1.76
N SER A 19 -30.86 -30.85 1.14
CA SER A 19 -30.47 -29.77 0.22
C SER A 19 -29.63 -30.14 -1.01
N VAL A 20 -30.29 -30.49 -2.11
CA VAL A 20 -29.88 -29.95 -3.42
C VAL A 20 -30.64 -28.64 -3.64
N THR A 21 -30.45 -27.72 -2.71
CA THR A 21 -30.75 -26.30 -2.87
C THR A 21 -29.42 -25.59 -2.91
N ALA A 22 -29.24 -24.73 -3.91
CA ALA A 22 -28.11 -23.84 -4.11
C ALA A 22 -26.89 -24.42 -4.86
N PHE A 23 -27.06 -24.67 -6.17
CA PHE A 23 -26.19 -23.96 -7.13
C PHE A 23 -26.56 -22.47 -7.10
N GLY A 24 -26.33 -21.85 -5.93
CA GLY A 24 -26.33 -20.42 -5.78
C GLY A 24 -25.01 -19.95 -6.37
N LEU A 25 -25.08 -19.24 -7.49
CA LEU A 25 -24.05 -18.30 -7.92
C LEU A 25 -23.99 -17.10 -6.95
N ALA A 26 -24.10 -17.35 -5.65
CA ALA A 26 -24.08 -16.37 -4.58
C ALA A 26 -22.99 -16.80 -3.57
N GLY A 27 -21.84 -16.13 -3.66
CA GLY A 27 -20.68 -16.32 -2.80
C GLY A 27 -19.52 -16.93 -3.57
N THR A 28 -18.41 -16.25 -3.86
CA THR A 28 -17.90 -14.99 -3.32
C THR A 28 -16.92 -14.45 -4.37
N ALA A 29 -17.29 -13.45 -5.15
CA ALA A 29 -16.33 -12.36 -5.24
C ALA A 29 -16.31 -11.86 -3.79
N PRO A 30 -15.21 -11.98 -3.02
CA PRO A 30 -15.18 -11.29 -1.75
C PRO A 30 -15.58 -9.86 -2.10
N ALA A 31 -16.64 -9.35 -1.45
CA ALA A 31 -16.87 -7.93 -1.41
C ALA A 31 -15.56 -7.38 -0.85
N GLN A 32 -14.68 -6.99 -1.76
CA GLN A 32 -13.31 -6.65 -1.47
C GLN A 32 -13.47 -5.35 -0.72
N ALA A 33 -13.47 -5.49 0.59
CA ALA A 33 -13.72 -4.38 1.45
C ALA A 33 -12.71 -3.31 1.08
N ALA A 34 -13.15 -2.07 1.00
CA ALA A 34 -12.31 -0.97 0.57
C ALA A 34 -11.21 -0.79 1.62
N ILE A 35 -10.09 -1.50 1.44
CA ILE A 35 -8.87 -1.37 2.23
C ILE A 35 -8.33 0.01 1.86
N MET A 36 -8.74 1.00 2.62
CA MET A 36 -8.36 2.39 2.49
C MET A 36 -7.75 2.83 3.81
N GLY A 37 -7.07 3.97 3.78
CA GLY A 37 -6.50 4.53 5.00
C GLY A 37 -5.65 5.74 4.70
N THR A 38 -5.60 6.62 5.67
CA THR A 38 -4.62 7.70 5.72
C THR A 38 -3.58 7.39 6.77
N LEU A 39 -2.36 7.81 6.54
CA LEU A 39 -1.30 7.77 7.54
C LEU A 39 -0.44 9.01 7.35
N SER A 40 -0.25 9.80 8.40
CA SER A 40 0.74 10.87 8.39
C SER A 40 1.81 10.55 9.43
N ILE A 41 3.07 10.73 9.08
CA ILE A 41 4.18 10.54 10.01
C ILE A 41 5.06 11.77 10.03
N THR A 42 5.75 11.95 11.14
CA THR A 42 6.80 12.95 11.30
C THR A 42 8.08 12.28 11.74
N GLY A 43 9.22 12.88 11.41
CA GLY A 43 10.51 12.35 11.80
C GLY A 43 11.65 13.33 11.60
N ASP A 44 12.82 12.96 12.10
CA ASP A 44 14.04 13.74 11.91
C ASP A 44 14.63 13.45 10.53
N ALA A 45 15.32 14.43 9.96
CA ALA A 45 15.99 14.28 8.68
C ALA A 45 17.32 15.05 8.63
N THR A 46 18.18 14.65 7.71
CA THR A 46 19.25 15.48 7.17
C THR A 46 18.84 15.96 5.79
N ILE A 47 18.92 17.27 5.57
CA ILE A 47 18.43 17.95 4.38
C ILE A 47 19.56 18.84 3.87
N ASP A 48 19.93 18.71 2.60
CA ASP A 48 20.95 19.60 2.03
C ASP A 48 20.50 21.07 2.02
N PRO A 49 21.42 22.03 2.27
CA PRO A 49 21.08 23.45 2.30
C PRO A 49 20.53 23.93 0.95
N TRP A 50 19.77 25.02 0.97
CA TRP A 50 19.38 25.71 -0.27
C TRP A 50 20.60 26.12 -1.10
N GLY A 51 20.47 26.11 -2.42
CA GLY A 51 21.58 26.37 -3.35
C GLY A 51 22.42 25.13 -3.67
N THR A 52 22.22 24.01 -2.96
CA THR A 52 22.89 22.75 -3.28
C THR A 52 22.38 22.21 -4.62
N THR A 53 23.31 21.81 -5.49
CA THR A 53 22.96 21.10 -6.74
C THR A 53 22.57 19.68 -6.41
N ASN A 54 21.41 19.25 -6.91
CA ASN A 54 20.83 17.92 -6.68
C ASN A 54 20.75 17.58 -5.17
N PRO A 55 19.98 18.36 -4.38
CA PRO A 55 19.96 18.20 -2.93
C PRO A 55 19.46 16.80 -2.53
N MET A 56 20.12 16.19 -1.54
CA MET A 56 19.73 14.94 -0.92
C MET A 56 18.81 15.17 0.28
N LEU A 57 17.74 14.37 0.36
CA LEU A 57 16.76 14.38 1.43
C LEU A 57 16.82 13.02 2.14
N THR A 58 17.26 13.03 3.41
CA THR A 58 17.61 11.82 4.15
C THR A 58 16.82 11.74 5.44
N PRO A 59 15.66 11.04 5.45
CA PRO A 59 14.98 10.68 6.70
C PRO A 59 15.91 9.86 7.61
N LEU A 60 15.87 10.11 8.92
CA LEU A 60 16.71 9.44 9.92
C LEU A 60 15.89 8.56 10.86
N SER A 61 14.72 9.04 11.26
CA SER A 61 13.86 8.42 12.26
C SER A 61 12.38 8.64 11.93
N VAL A 62 11.50 7.89 12.59
CA VAL A 62 10.07 8.19 12.70
C VAL A 62 9.81 8.56 14.16
N THR A 63 9.38 9.79 14.41
CA THR A 63 9.18 10.32 15.77
C THR A 63 7.70 10.41 16.14
N GLY A 64 6.80 10.42 15.16
CA GLY A 64 5.37 10.56 15.41
C GLY A 64 4.51 9.96 14.31
N VAL A 65 3.33 9.49 14.72
CA VAL A 65 2.26 9.04 13.83
C VAL A 65 1.04 9.89 14.11
N ASN A 66 0.46 10.43 13.04
CA ASN A 66 -0.67 11.32 13.03
C ASN A 66 -1.71 10.78 12.03
N SER A 67 -3.00 10.92 12.34
CA SER A 67 -4.10 10.63 11.40
C SER A 67 -4.05 9.23 10.76
N ALA A 68 -3.72 8.21 11.56
CA ALA A 68 -3.71 6.82 11.14
C ALA A 68 -5.14 6.24 11.13
N THR A 69 -5.67 5.98 9.95
CA THR A 69 -7.07 5.54 9.75
C THR A 69 -7.15 4.32 8.85
N GLY A 70 -8.32 3.68 8.83
CA GLY A 70 -8.57 2.50 8.00
C GLY A 70 -7.56 1.41 8.32
N GLN A 71 -6.91 0.83 7.31
CA GLN A 71 -5.90 -0.23 7.52
C GLN A 71 -4.72 0.19 8.41
N PHE A 72 -4.42 1.50 8.45
CA PHE A 72 -3.35 2.04 9.29
C PHE A 72 -3.81 2.37 10.71
N ALA A 73 -5.08 2.13 11.07
CA ALA A 73 -5.56 2.39 12.43
C ALA A 73 -4.72 1.62 13.46
N GLY A 74 -4.30 2.31 14.53
CA GLY A 74 -3.49 1.74 15.61
C GLY A 74 -2.00 1.57 15.30
N VAL A 75 -1.54 1.92 14.10
CA VAL A 75 -0.10 1.97 13.77
C VAL A 75 0.60 3.01 14.64
N THR A 76 1.74 2.63 15.21
CA THR A 76 2.61 3.48 16.02
C THR A 76 3.94 3.74 15.32
N ALA A 77 4.77 4.64 15.83
CA ALA A 77 6.07 4.94 15.23
C ALA A 77 7.01 3.72 15.17
N GLY A 78 6.89 2.78 16.12
CA GLY A 78 7.70 1.54 16.14
C GLY A 78 7.30 0.52 15.06
N ASP A 79 6.12 0.68 14.46
CA ASP A 79 5.60 -0.21 13.42
C ASP A 79 6.05 0.21 12.01
N ILE A 80 6.78 1.33 11.90
CA ILE A 80 7.09 1.98 10.63
C ILE A 80 8.61 2.05 10.45
N SER A 81 9.10 1.61 9.28
CA SER A 81 10.50 1.81 8.94
C SER A 81 10.79 3.27 8.60
N THR A 82 12.03 3.71 8.82
CA THR A 82 12.50 5.00 8.29
C THR A 82 12.33 5.01 6.76
N PRO A 83 11.72 6.06 6.17
CA PRO A 83 11.58 6.14 4.72
C PRO A 83 12.94 6.24 4.01
N ALA A 84 13.03 5.68 2.81
CA ALA A 84 14.26 5.70 2.03
C ALA A 84 14.66 7.14 1.64
N SER A 85 15.97 7.40 1.62
CA SER A 85 16.52 8.69 1.21
C SER A 85 16.45 8.85 -0.31
N PHE A 86 16.36 10.10 -0.78
CA PHE A 86 16.37 10.38 -2.21
C PHE A 86 16.88 11.78 -2.54
N GLY A 87 17.46 11.90 -3.73
CA GLY A 87 17.90 13.17 -4.28
C GLY A 87 16.82 13.80 -5.15
N LEU A 88 16.80 15.14 -5.17
CA LEU A 88 16.14 15.91 -6.22
C LEU A 88 17.12 16.19 -7.35
N THR A 89 16.61 16.55 -8.53
CA THR A 89 17.46 16.96 -9.66
C THR A 89 17.26 18.45 -9.99
N GLY A 90 18.36 19.18 -10.13
CA GLY A 90 18.35 20.61 -10.44
C GLY A 90 19.21 21.45 -9.50
N ASN A 91 19.29 22.75 -9.78
CA ASN A 91 20.02 23.72 -8.98
C ASN A 91 19.16 24.98 -8.83
N PRO A 92 18.73 25.36 -7.62
CA PRO A 92 17.88 26.51 -7.41
C PRO A 92 18.63 27.85 -7.55
N GLY A 93 19.96 27.84 -7.54
CA GLY A 93 20.79 29.04 -7.57
C GLY A 93 20.38 30.02 -6.47
N ALA A 94 20.13 31.28 -6.87
CA ALA A 94 19.70 32.36 -5.99
C ALA A 94 18.17 32.55 -5.93
N SER A 95 17.38 31.69 -6.58
CA SER A 95 15.92 31.79 -6.55
C SER A 95 15.38 31.49 -5.16
N THR A 96 14.24 32.07 -4.78
CA THR A 96 13.54 31.76 -3.52
C THR A 96 12.53 30.62 -3.66
N MET A 97 12.20 30.25 -4.89
CA MET A 97 11.36 29.10 -5.24
C MET A 97 11.95 28.41 -6.46
N PHE A 98 11.90 27.09 -6.49
CA PHE A 98 12.41 26.30 -7.62
C PHE A 98 11.63 25.00 -7.79
N SER A 99 11.37 24.63 -9.05
CA SER A 99 10.81 23.32 -9.40
C SER A 99 11.97 22.37 -9.72
N PHE A 100 12.16 21.38 -8.86
CA PHE A 100 13.15 20.33 -9.09
C PHE A 100 12.56 19.22 -9.94
N GLY A 101 13.41 18.42 -10.59
CA GLY A 101 12.99 17.13 -11.09
C GLY A 101 12.78 16.16 -9.91
N SER A 102 11.62 15.51 -9.91
CA SER A 102 11.21 14.54 -8.90
C SER A 102 11.94 13.19 -9.06
N PRO A 103 12.05 12.39 -7.98
CA PRO A 103 12.62 11.05 -8.07
C PRO A 103 11.74 10.16 -8.96
N ALA A 104 12.35 9.42 -9.88
CA ALA A 104 11.65 8.61 -10.87
C ALA A 104 10.81 7.48 -10.22
N SER A 105 11.45 6.54 -9.53
CA SER A 105 10.76 5.51 -8.75
C SER A 105 11.67 5.01 -7.64
N ILE A 106 11.12 4.81 -6.44
CA ILE A 106 11.84 4.29 -5.29
C ILE A 106 11.06 3.10 -4.76
N ALA A 107 11.58 1.91 -5.02
CA ALA A 107 11.05 0.66 -4.51
C ALA A 107 11.32 0.56 -3.00
N ASN A 108 10.41 -0.11 -2.28
CA ASN A 108 10.55 -0.37 -0.84
C ASN A 108 10.86 0.90 -0.04
N PHE A 109 10.24 2.01 -0.43
CA PHE A 109 10.44 3.32 0.17
C PHE A 109 10.11 3.32 1.66
N ILE A 110 9.07 2.60 2.08
CA ILE A 110 8.66 2.49 3.48
C ILE A 110 7.97 1.13 3.71
N SER A 111 8.12 0.56 4.90
CA SER A 111 7.36 -0.61 5.35
C SER A 111 6.57 -0.27 6.60
N ILE A 112 5.32 -0.71 6.67
CA ILE A 112 4.39 -0.40 7.76
C ILE A 112 3.77 -1.71 8.25
N MET A 113 3.97 -2.05 9.52
CA MET A 113 3.28 -3.17 10.15
C MET A 113 1.85 -2.76 10.47
N VAL A 114 0.88 -3.53 9.96
CA VAL A 114 -0.55 -3.31 10.16
C VAL A 114 -1.16 -4.53 10.85
N ASN A 115 -2.26 -4.32 11.56
CA ASN A 115 -2.96 -5.37 12.32
C ASN A 115 -4.48 -5.41 12.06
N GLN A 116 -4.95 -4.67 11.06
CA GLN A 116 -6.38 -4.55 10.79
C GLN A 116 -6.89 -5.76 10.01
N GLY A 117 -7.87 -6.47 10.58
CA GLY A 117 -8.58 -7.56 9.93
C GLY A 117 -9.69 -7.09 9.00
N PRO A 118 -10.33 -8.02 8.25
CA PRO A 118 -11.45 -7.68 7.38
C PRO A 118 -12.60 -7.04 8.17
N PRO A 119 -13.29 -6.02 7.65
CA PRO A 119 -13.19 -5.45 6.30
C PRO A 119 -12.10 -4.37 6.11
N ILE A 120 -11.37 -3.99 7.15
CA ILE A 120 -10.53 -2.77 7.12
C ILE A 120 -9.11 -3.07 6.61
N GLY A 121 -8.66 -4.32 6.72
CA GLY A 121 -7.41 -4.80 6.18
C GLY A 121 -7.42 -6.31 5.95
N PRO A 122 -6.36 -6.86 5.36
CA PRO A 122 -6.23 -8.30 5.11
C PRO A 122 -5.74 -9.10 6.35
N GLY A 123 -5.69 -8.47 7.53
CA GLY A 123 -5.12 -9.04 8.75
C GLY A 123 -3.71 -8.52 9.07
N PRO A 124 -3.06 -9.09 10.10
CA PRO A 124 -1.71 -8.71 10.48
C PRO A 124 -0.70 -8.95 9.35
N GLY A 125 0.21 -8.01 9.14
CA GLY A 125 1.26 -8.14 8.15
C GLY A 125 2.02 -6.85 7.89
N THR A 126 2.95 -6.88 6.94
CA THR A 126 3.71 -5.69 6.53
C THR A 126 3.21 -5.21 5.18
N VAL A 127 2.79 -3.94 5.13
CA VAL A 127 2.52 -3.24 3.88
C VAL A 127 3.83 -2.62 3.42
N ILE A 128 4.24 -2.90 2.17
CA ILE A 128 5.44 -2.29 1.57
C ILE A 128 5.02 -1.22 0.58
N GLY A 129 5.56 -0.03 0.78
CA GLY A 129 5.25 1.15 0.00
C GLY A 129 6.34 1.48 -1.01
N SER A 130 6.00 1.59 -2.28
CA SER A 130 6.90 2.07 -3.34
C SER A 130 6.35 3.36 -3.95
N ILE A 131 7.20 4.37 -4.15
CA ILE A 131 6.76 5.70 -4.59
C ILE A 131 7.25 6.03 -6.00
N THR A 132 6.51 6.88 -6.70
CA THR A 132 6.88 7.49 -7.98
C THR A 132 6.59 8.98 -7.90
N GLY A 133 7.64 9.80 -7.91
CA GLY A 133 7.52 11.24 -7.74
C GLY A 133 7.01 11.91 -9.01
N SER A 134 5.95 12.70 -8.89
CA SER A 134 5.36 13.44 -10.01
C SER A 134 5.74 14.92 -10.00
N MET A 135 5.94 15.50 -8.82
CA MET A 135 6.32 16.90 -8.65
C MET A 135 7.27 17.05 -7.46
N ALA A 136 8.26 17.93 -7.60
CA ALA A 136 9.14 18.34 -6.52
C ALA A 136 9.33 19.86 -6.55
N MET A 137 8.97 20.52 -5.45
CA MET A 137 9.11 21.95 -5.29
C MET A 137 9.98 22.26 -4.08
N GLY A 138 10.82 23.27 -4.19
CA GLY A 138 11.56 23.81 -3.07
C GLY A 138 11.32 25.30 -2.90
N THR A 139 11.38 25.75 -1.66
CA THR A 139 11.28 27.16 -1.29
C THR A 139 12.35 27.51 -0.27
N PHE A 140 12.79 28.75 -0.30
CA PHE A 140 13.76 29.32 0.62
C PHE A 140 13.27 30.69 1.10
N ALA A 141 13.20 30.82 2.42
CA ALA A 141 12.95 32.07 3.10
C ALA A 141 14.14 32.35 4.02
N GLY A 142 14.92 33.39 3.73
CA GLY A 142 16.10 33.75 4.49
C GLY A 142 16.11 35.21 4.90
N VAL A 143 16.55 35.46 6.13
CA VAL A 143 16.94 36.77 6.66
C VAL A 143 18.35 36.64 7.27
N PRO A 144 19.08 37.75 7.49
CA PRO A 144 20.37 37.67 8.16
C PRO A 144 20.26 36.92 9.51
N GLY A 145 20.98 35.80 9.64
CA GLY A 145 21.01 35.00 10.86
C GLY A 145 19.92 33.94 11.01
N ALA A 146 18.93 33.87 10.12
CA ALA A 146 17.91 32.82 10.13
C ALA A 146 17.41 32.45 8.73
N SER A 147 17.22 31.16 8.47
CA SER A 147 16.65 30.70 7.20
C SER A 147 15.76 29.48 7.38
N THR A 148 14.81 29.31 6.47
CA THR A 148 13.98 28.13 6.37
C THR A 148 13.97 27.68 4.91
N THR A 149 14.37 26.44 4.71
CA THR A 149 14.31 25.74 3.43
C THR A 149 13.25 24.65 3.54
N SER A 150 12.33 24.60 2.59
CA SER A 150 11.31 23.55 2.52
C SER A 150 11.32 22.89 1.16
N TYR A 151 11.31 21.56 1.14
CA TYR A 151 11.17 20.75 -0.07
C TYR A 151 9.91 19.89 0.05
N THR A 152 9.02 19.96 -0.94
CA THR A 152 7.81 19.15 -1.00
C THR A 152 7.84 18.29 -2.26
N VAL A 153 7.65 16.99 -2.09
CA VAL A 153 7.53 16.02 -3.17
C VAL A 153 6.20 15.31 -3.07
N THR A 154 5.49 15.26 -4.18
CA THR A 154 4.21 14.56 -4.30
C THR A 154 4.24 13.57 -5.44
N GLY A 155 3.39 12.56 -5.34
CA GLY A 155 3.24 11.58 -6.41
C GLY A 155 2.37 10.41 -6.02
N THR A 156 2.54 9.33 -6.75
CA THR A 156 1.79 8.09 -6.56
C THR A 156 2.56 7.09 -5.72
N MET A 157 1.82 6.20 -5.08
CA MET A 157 2.36 5.12 -4.27
C MET A 157 1.66 3.81 -4.63
N VAL A 158 2.44 2.74 -4.70
CA VAL A 158 1.95 1.36 -4.74
C VAL A 158 2.16 0.75 -3.37
N PHE A 159 1.11 0.14 -2.83
CA PHE A 159 1.11 -0.59 -1.58
C PHE A 159 1.03 -2.07 -1.90
N ASP A 160 2.14 -2.77 -1.71
CA ASP A 160 2.19 -4.23 -1.69
C ASP A 160 1.55 -4.70 -0.38
N GLU A 161 0.42 -5.38 -0.51
CA GLU A 161 -0.43 -5.76 0.62
C GLU A 161 -0.05 -7.14 1.17
N PRO A 162 -0.07 -7.31 2.50
CA PRO A 162 0.27 -8.59 3.09
C PRO A 162 -0.80 -9.66 2.80
N ASN A 163 -0.47 -10.91 3.13
CA ASN A 163 -1.39 -12.05 3.06
C ASN A 163 -1.93 -12.30 1.64
N THR A 164 -1.12 -12.05 0.61
CA THR A 164 -1.48 -12.23 -0.82
C THR A 164 -2.66 -11.37 -1.27
N ALA A 165 -3.02 -10.35 -0.48
CA ALA A 165 -3.96 -9.34 -0.93
C ALA A 165 -3.37 -8.59 -2.13
N PRO A 166 -4.21 -8.15 -3.07
CA PRO A 166 -3.71 -7.47 -4.25
C PRO A 166 -3.14 -6.10 -3.90
N ASP A 167 -2.14 -5.68 -4.66
CA ASP A 167 -1.55 -4.36 -4.53
C ASP A 167 -2.58 -3.25 -4.73
N LEU A 168 -2.47 -2.25 -3.86
CA LEU A 168 -3.34 -1.08 -3.87
C LEU A 168 -2.57 0.15 -4.31
N LEU A 169 -3.27 1.07 -4.96
CA LEU A 169 -2.70 2.35 -5.35
C LEU A 169 -3.02 3.42 -4.32
N GLY A 170 -2.24 4.49 -4.34
CA GLY A 170 -2.56 5.70 -3.62
C GLY A 170 -1.59 6.81 -3.93
N THR A 171 -1.49 7.76 -3.01
CA THR A 171 -0.68 8.95 -3.17
C THR A 171 0.16 9.19 -1.94
N PHE A 172 1.29 9.85 -2.14
CA PHE A 172 2.11 10.36 -1.06
C PHE A 172 2.37 11.86 -1.25
N ASN A 173 2.57 12.53 -0.12
CA ASN A 173 3.12 13.88 -0.05
C ASN A 173 4.16 13.88 1.07
N ILE A 174 5.42 14.14 0.74
CA ILE A 174 6.48 14.29 1.72
C ILE A 174 7.03 15.71 1.67
N SER A 175 7.08 16.35 2.83
CA SER A 175 7.62 17.69 3.00
C SER A 175 8.76 17.67 4.01
N PHE A 176 9.92 18.14 3.60
CA PHE A 176 11.12 18.32 4.41
C PHE A 176 11.25 19.79 4.76
N THR A 177 11.60 20.09 6.00
CA THR A 177 11.88 21.46 6.46
C THR A 177 13.20 21.48 7.21
N ARG A 178 14.09 22.36 6.75
CA ARG A 178 15.34 22.73 7.42
C ARG A 178 15.24 24.17 7.85
N SER A 179 15.33 24.41 9.15
CA SER A 179 15.37 25.75 9.73
C SER A 179 16.72 25.98 10.39
N GLU A 180 17.34 27.11 10.07
CA GLU A 180 18.56 27.58 10.68
C GLU A 180 18.26 28.86 11.45
N ASN A 181 18.70 28.95 12.70
CA ASN A 181 18.54 30.16 13.51
C ASN A 181 19.76 30.33 14.41
N GLY A 182 20.53 31.40 14.21
CA GLY A 182 21.71 31.69 15.04
C GLY A 182 22.75 30.56 15.04
N GLY A 183 22.91 29.84 13.92
CA GLY A 183 23.83 28.70 13.80
C GLY A 183 23.30 27.36 14.33
N GLN A 184 22.11 27.33 14.92
CA GLN A 184 21.42 26.08 15.25
C GLN A 184 20.61 25.61 14.05
N VAL A 185 20.67 24.32 13.74
CA VAL A 185 19.99 23.71 12.60
C VAL A 185 18.97 22.69 13.11
N SER A 186 17.69 22.90 12.79
CA SER A 186 16.59 21.98 13.08
C SER A 186 16.02 21.46 11.77
N GLN A 187 15.89 20.13 11.65
CA GLN A 187 15.54 19.49 10.39
C GLN A 187 14.59 18.32 10.65
N GLY A 188 13.54 18.24 9.84
CA GLY A 188 12.58 17.16 9.94
C GLY A 188 11.75 17.03 8.68
N TYR A 189 10.92 16.01 8.66
CA TYR A 189 9.98 15.76 7.59
C TYR A 189 8.60 15.41 8.10
N THR A 190 7.61 15.64 7.24
CA THR A 190 6.26 15.10 7.37
C THR A 190 5.95 14.32 6.11
N LEU A 191 5.52 13.07 6.25
CA LEU A 191 5.06 12.24 5.14
C LEU A 191 3.59 11.91 5.36
N SER A 192 2.75 12.21 4.37
CA SER A 192 1.34 11.85 4.35
C SER A 192 1.08 10.85 3.23
N LEU A 193 0.43 9.76 3.58
CA LEU A 193 0.03 8.67 2.71
C LEU A 193 -1.49 8.60 2.66
N GLN A 194 -2.02 8.39 1.46
CA GLN A 194 -3.43 8.12 1.25
C GLN A 194 -3.57 6.91 0.36
N LYS A 195 -4.14 5.85 0.93
CA LYS A 195 -4.42 4.60 0.22
C LYS A 195 -5.80 4.67 -0.43
N SER A 196 -5.85 4.25 -1.69
CA SER A 196 -7.06 4.14 -2.49
C SER A 196 -7.35 2.68 -2.79
N SER A 197 -8.62 2.30 -2.77
CA SER A 197 -9.08 0.94 -3.10
C SER A 197 -8.98 0.59 -4.59
N ALA A 198 -8.42 1.48 -5.42
CA ALA A 198 -8.08 1.16 -6.80
C ALA A 198 -6.94 0.13 -6.80
N VAL A 199 -7.29 -1.13 -7.04
CA VAL A 199 -6.34 -2.21 -7.29
C VAL A 199 -5.46 -1.82 -8.47
N ALA A 200 -4.14 -1.97 -8.33
CA ALA A 200 -3.25 -1.90 -9.48
C ALA A 200 -3.68 -3.02 -10.44
N LYS A 201 -4.40 -2.67 -11.51
CA LYS A 201 -4.71 -3.65 -12.55
C LYS A 201 -3.35 -4.09 -13.09
N THR A 202 -3.00 -5.35 -12.88
CA THR A 202 -2.06 -6.08 -13.72
C THR A 202 -2.88 -6.79 -14.80
N PRO A 203 -3.09 -6.23 -16.00
CA PRO A 203 -3.34 -7.05 -17.19
C PRO A 203 -2.01 -7.65 -17.64
N GLU A 204 -1.93 -8.94 -18.00
CA GLU A 204 -2.43 -9.40 -19.29
C GLU A 204 -2.80 -10.92 -19.39
N PRO A 205 -3.59 -11.31 -20.43
CA PRO A 205 -4.60 -12.38 -20.44
C PRO A 205 -4.14 -13.84 -20.68
N ALA A 206 -2.85 -14.14 -20.60
CA ALA A 206 -2.36 -15.45 -21.06
C ALA A 206 -2.83 -16.65 -20.22
N ALA A 207 -3.12 -16.45 -18.93
CA ALA A 207 -3.55 -17.53 -18.04
C ALA A 207 -4.96 -18.06 -18.33
N ILE A 208 -5.84 -17.23 -18.92
CA ILE A 208 -7.23 -17.61 -19.22
C ILE A 208 -7.31 -18.34 -20.57
N LEU A 209 -6.46 -17.98 -21.55
CA LEU A 209 -6.36 -18.74 -22.81
C LEU A 209 -5.74 -20.13 -22.63
N GLY A 210 -4.84 -20.31 -21.65
CA GLY A 210 -4.25 -21.61 -21.34
C GLY A 210 -5.26 -22.65 -20.85
N ILE A 211 -6.32 -22.21 -20.15
CA ILE A 211 -7.37 -23.10 -19.62
C ILE A 211 -8.40 -23.43 -20.72
N LEU A 212 -8.72 -22.48 -21.61
CA LEU A 212 -9.69 -22.70 -22.68
C LEU A 212 -9.13 -23.53 -23.84
N ALA A 213 -7.83 -23.42 -24.13
CA ALA A 213 -7.18 -24.26 -25.15
C ALA A 213 -7.09 -25.75 -24.73
N VAL A 214 -6.95 -26.04 -23.43
CA VAL A 214 -6.87 -27.43 -22.92
C VAL A 214 -8.25 -28.10 -22.89
N ALA A 215 -9.34 -27.34 -22.72
CA ALA A 215 -10.71 -27.87 -22.81
C ALA A 215 -11.20 -28.03 -24.27
N GLY A 216 -10.59 -27.34 -25.25
CA GLY A 216 -11.01 -27.35 -26.65
C GLY A 216 -10.45 -28.49 -27.51
N VAL A 217 -9.35 -29.13 -27.12
CA VAL A 217 -8.71 -30.21 -27.92
C VAL A 217 -9.23 -31.62 -27.56
N GLY A 218 -9.82 -31.82 -26.38
CA GLY A 218 -10.31 -33.13 -25.93
C GLY A 218 -11.74 -33.48 -26.35
N ALA A 219 -12.56 -32.51 -26.77
CA ALA A 219 -13.99 -32.71 -27.02
C ALA A 219 -14.36 -32.99 -28.50
N PHE A 220 -13.38 -33.10 -29.40
CA PHE A 220 -13.61 -33.33 -30.83
C PHE A 220 -12.92 -34.59 -31.38
N ALA A 221 -12.76 -35.63 -30.56
CA ALA A 221 -12.62 -37.01 -31.04
C ALA A 221 -13.94 -37.77 -30.90
N ARG A 222 -15.03 -37.19 -31.44
CA ARG A 222 -16.33 -37.85 -31.55
C ARG A 222 -16.34 -38.69 -32.83
N ARG A 223 -16.14 -40.01 -32.65
CA ARG A 223 -16.85 -41.11 -33.33
C ARG A 223 -17.15 -40.93 -34.84
N LYS A 224 -16.36 -41.57 -35.70
CA LYS A 224 -16.80 -42.15 -36.99
C LYS A 224 -16.59 -43.67 -36.87
N SER A 225 -17.66 -44.43 -36.63
CA SER A 225 -18.42 -45.20 -37.65
C SER A 225 -17.55 -46.27 -38.29
#